data_AF-A0ABC8M8F3-F1
#
_entry.id   AF-A0ABC8M8F3-F1
#
_cell.length_a   1.000
_cell.length_b   1.000
_cell.length_c   1.000
_cell.angle_alpha   90.00
_cell.angle_beta   90.00
_cell.angle_gamma   90.00
#
_symmetry.space_group_name_H-M   'P 1'
#
loop_
_entity.id
_entity.type
_entity.pdbx_description
1 polymer ?
#
loop_
_entity_poly.entity_id
_entity_poly.type
_entity_poly.pdbx_seq_one_letter_code
_entity_poly.pdbx_strand_id
1 'polypeptide(L)'
;MSVHTSLDDLSLDIRKPAVCVTLISKWVTITGTMLKKSAMVFADQKGTTIEGTLYEEFKASNQITMDEGDWFVIRNFKLTTF
;
A
#
# COMPACT_ATOMS: atom_id res chain seq x y z
N MET A 1 16.07 -3.31 15.10
CA MET A 1 14.77 -2.68 15.42
C MET A 1 14.25 -2.03 14.15
N SER A 2 13.07 -2.42 13.66
CA SER A 2 12.51 -1.86 12.42
C SER A 2 11.88 -0.51 12.74
N VAL A 3 12.46 0.58 12.26
CA VAL A 3 11.89 1.93 12.37
C VAL A 3 10.73 2.00 11.37
N HIS A 4 9.50 1.93 11.86
CA HIS A 4 8.32 2.17 11.03
C HIS A 4 8.19 3.68 10.83
N THR A 5 8.15 4.11 9.57
CA THR A 5 7.98 5.52 9.21
C THR A 5 6.50 5.86 9.24
N SER A 6 6.12 7.02 9.80
CA SER A 6 4.73 7.48 9.71
C SER A 6 4.39 7.87 8.28
N LEU A 7 3.12 7.92 7.91
CA LEU A 7 2.76 8.30 6.54
C LEU A 7 3.13 9.77 6.24
N ASP A 8 3.03 10.65 7.25
CA ASP A 8 3.42 12.06 7.12
C ASP A 8 4.93 12.24 6.89
N ASP A 9 5.75 11.30 7.37
CA ASP A 9 7.22 11.35 7.24
C ASP A 9 7.73 10.64 5.97
N LEU A 10 6.83 10.16 5.10
CA LEU A 10 7.21 9.53 3.85
C LEU A 10 7.83 10.56 2.90
N SER A 11 9.06 10.28 2.49
CA SER A 11 9.77 11.03 1.46
C SER A 11 10.18 10.12 0.30
N LEU A 12 10.26 10.70 -0.89
CA LEU A 12 10.76 10.05 -2.10
C LEU A 12 12.23 9.62 -1.98
N ASP A 13 12.99 10.21 -1.03
CA ASP A 13 14.41 9.88 -0.80
C ASP A 13 14.61 8.56 -0.04
N ILE A 14 13.55 7.99 0.53
CA ILE A 14 13.62 6.76 1.32
C ILE A 14 13.78 5.56 0.35
N ARG A 15 14.96 4.94 0.33
CA ARG A 15 15.25 3.81 -0.57
C ARG A 15 14.42 2.55 -0.32
N LYS A 16 14.05 2.29 0.93
CA LYS A 16 13.33 1.07 1.36
C LYS A 16 12.29 1.44 2.42
N PRO A 17 11.19 2.10 2.04
CA PRO A 17 10.21 2.56 3.00
C PRO A 17 9.49 1.37 3.63
N ALA A 18 9.11 1.54 4.89
CA ALA A 18 8.35 0.56 5.66
C ALA A 18 7.33 1.28 6.55
N VAL A 19 6.05 0.94 6.37
CA VAL A 19 4.93 1.56 7.08
C VAL A 19 4.06 0.50 7.72
N CYS A 20 3.42 0.85 8.84
CA CYS A 20 2.40 0.04 9.48
C CYS A 20 1.06 0.75 9.29
N VAL A 21 0.12 0.08 8.61
CA VAL A 21 -1.13 0.69 8.17
C VAL A 21 -2.28 -0.29 8.27
N THR A 22 -3.48 0.23 8.47
CA THR A 22 -4.74 -0.51 8.37
C THR A 22 -5.32 -0.31 6.97
N LEU A 23 -5.77 -1.39 6.35
CA LEU A 23 -6.51 -1.32 5.09
C LEU A 23 -7.93 -0.83 5.38
N ILE A 24 -8.28 0.35 4.91
CA ILE A 24 -9.59 0.97 5.13
C ILE A 24 -10.58 0.59 4.05
N SER A 25 -10.13 0.60 2.80
CA SER A 25 -10.99 0.26 1.66
C SER A 25 -10.18 -0.33 0.52
N LYS A 26 -10.78 -1.24 -0.25
CA LYS A 26 -10.16 -1.92 -1.38
C LYS A 26 -11.14 -2.10 -2.52
N TRP A 27 -10.73 -1.73 -3.73
CA TRP A 27 -11.51 -1.93 -4.94
C TRP A 27 -10.63 -2.35 -6.11
N VAL A 28 -11.25 -2.95 -7.13
CA VAL A 28 -10.56 -3.36 -8.36
C VAL A 28 -10.80 -2.30 -9.42
N THR A 29 -9.71 -1.89 -10.08
CA THR A 29 -9.76 -0.99 -11.24
C THR A 29 -9.15 -1.69 -12.44
N ILE A 30 -9.76 -1.50 -13.61
CA ILE A 30 -9.23 -1.98 -14.88
C ILE A 30 -8.54 -0.80 -15.56
N THR A 31 -7.27 -0.96 -15.90
CA THR A 31 -6.55 0.05 -16.69
C THR A 31 -6.91 -0.07 -18.17
N GLY A 32 -6.67 0.99 -18.96
CA GLY A 32 -6.97 1.00 -20.40
C GLY A 32 -6.27 -0.11 -21.22
N THR A 33 -5.24 -0.75 -20.65
CA THR A 33 -4.51 -1.89 -21.22
C THR A 33 -5.04 -3.26 -20.75
N MET A 34 -6.24 -3.33 -20.17
CA MET A 34 -6.84 -4.52 -19.55
C MET A 34 -6.06 -5.12 -18.36
N LEU A 35 -5.02 -4.46 -17.86
CA LEU A 35 -4.37 -4.88 -16.62
C LEU A 35 -5.28 -4.53 -15.44
N LYS A 36 -5.61 -5.54 -14.63
CA LYS A 36 -6.31 -5.36 -13.36
C LYS A 36 -5.32 -4.84 -12.31
N LYS A 37 -5.74 -3.82 -11.59
CA LYS A 37 -5.05 -3.33 -10.39
C LYS A 37 -6.03 -3.25 -9.23
N SER A 38 -5.56 -3.57 -8.04
CA SER A 38 -6.29 -3.28 -6.80
C SER A 38 -5.85 -1.91 -6.31
N ALA A 39 -6.79 -1.00 -6.18
CA ALA A 39 -6.60 0.27 -5.50
C ALA A 39 -7.10 0.14 -4.06
N MET A 40 -6.39 0.76 -3.13
CA MET A 40 -6.58 0.57 -1.71
C MET A 40 -6.35 1.89 -0.97
N VAL A 41 -7.10 2.13 0.09
CA VAL A 41 -6.84 3.21 1.04
C VAL A 41 -6.26 2.62 2.30
N PHE A 42 -5.10 3.11 2.69
CA PHE A 42 -4.43 2.74 3.92
C PHE A 42 -4.47 3.91 4.90
N ALA A 43 -4.68 3.63 6.18
CA ALA A 43 -4.54 4.61 7.25
C ALA A 43 -3.45 4.19 8.23
N ASP A 44 -2.65 5.14 8.72
CA ASP A 44 -1.75 4.88 9.83
C ASP A 44 -2.44 5.07 11.19
N GLN A 45 -1.68 4.88 12.27
CA GLN A 45 -2.19 5.03 13.65
C GLN A 45 -2.60 6.46 14.00
N LYS A 46 -2.13 7.47 13.27
CA LYS A 46 -2.51 8.88 13.46
C LYS A 46 -3.77 9.25 12.67
N GLY A 47 -4.25 8.36 11.81
CA GLY A 47 -5.38 8.62 10.93
C GLY A 47 -4.99 9.29 9.61
N THR A 48 -3.70 9.49 9.34
CA THR A 48 -3.24 9.93 8.02
C THR A 48 -3.54 8.81 7.02
N THR A 49 -4.04 9.19 5.85
CA THR A 49 -4.39 8.22 4.80
C THR A 49 -3.46 8.34 3.58
N ILE A 50 -3.25 7.22 2.91
CA ILE A 50 -2.55 7.16 1.64
C ILE A 50 -3.26 6.18 0.69
N GLU A 51 -3.29 6.52 -0.60
CA GLU A 51 -3.75 5.61 -1.62
C GLU A 51 -2.60 4.69 -2.06
N GLY A 52 -2.85 3.38 -2.07
CA GLY A 52 -1.94 2.36 -2.57
C GLY A 52 -2.52 1.66 -3.79
N THR A 53 -1.64 1.26 -4.70
CA THR A 53 -2.02 0.46 -5.87
C THR A 53 -1.19 -0.82 -5.91
N LEU A 54 -1.84 -1.95 -6.17
CA LEU A 54 -1.21 -3.25 -6.41
C LEU A 54 -1.63 -3.77 -7.78
N TYR A 55 -0.67 -3.97 -8.69
CA TYR A 55 -0.96 -4.54 -10.01
C TYR A 55 -1.05 -6.07 -9.94
N GLU A 56 -2.03 -6.67 -10.63
CA GLU A 56 -2.23 -8.12 -10.60
C GLU A 56 -1.06 -8.90 -11.21
N GLU A 57 -0.25 -8.29 -12.07
CA GLU A 57 0.98 -8.90 -12.60
C GLU A 57 2.01 -9.29 -11.52
N PHE A 58 1.89 -8.70 -10.31
CA PHE A 58 2.71 -9.05 -9.14
C PHE A 58 2.03 -10.06 -8.21
N LYS A 59 0.87 -10.64 -8.57
CA LYS A 59 0.23 -11.73 -7.82
C LYS A 59 1.03 -13.02 -7.97
N ALA A 60 2.17 -13.10 -7.30
CA ALA A 60 2.89 -14.34 -7.09
C ALA A 60 2.08 -15.32 -6.20
N SER A 61 2.45 -16.60 -6.26
CA SER A 61 1.77 -17.75 -5.64
C SER A 61 1.57 -17.71 -4.12
N ASN A 62 2.14 -16.74 -3.41
CA ASN A 62 2.06 -16.61 -1.94
C ASN A 62 1.21 -15.39 -1.56
N GLN A 63 -0.04 -15.37 -2.03
CA GLN A 63 -0.93 -14.24 -1.88
C GLN A 63 -1.39 -14.14 -0.41
N ILE A 64 -0.91 -13.10 0.29
CA ILE A 64 -1.52 -12.68 1.56
C ILE A 64 -2.87 -12.06 1.19
N THR A 65 -3.96 -12.61 1.72
CA THR A 65 -5.27 -11.98 1.61
C THR A 65 -5.22 -10.65 2.36
N MET A 66 -5.58 -9.57 1.68
CA MET A 66 -5.70 -8.24 2.28
C MET A 66 -7.18 -7.90 2.41
N ASP A 67 -7.70 -7.98 3.63
CA ASP A 67 -9.09 -7.70 3.97
C ASP A 67 -9.22 -6.33 4.65
N GLU A 68 -10.36 -5.67 4.44
CA GLU A 68 -10.63 -4.36 5.05
C GLU A 68 -10.74 -4.50 6.58
N GLY A 69 -10.11 -3.58 7.31
CA GLY A 69 -9.98 -3.59 8.77
C GLY A 69 -8.70 -4.25 9.28
N ASP A 70 -8.01 -5.03 8.46
CA ASP A 70 -6.76 -5.68 8.85
C ASP A 70 -5.58 -4.70 8.83
N TRP A 71 -4.63 -4.96 9.72
CA TRP A 71 -3.38 -4.21 9.81
C TRP A 71 -2.25 -4.94 9.09
N PHE A 72 -1.45 -4.19 8.34
CA PHE A 72 -0.37 -4.70 7.51
C PHE A 72 0.91 -3.89 7.70
N VAL A 73 2.04 -4.58 7.56
CA VAL A 73 3.34 -3.93 7.42
C VAL A 73 3.74 -3.98 5.96
N ILE A 74 3.66 -2.83 5.28
CA ILE A 74 4.05 -2.70 3.87
C ILE A 74 5.51 -2.27 3.81
N ARG A 75 6.33 -2.98 3.04
CA ARG A 75 7.77 -2.74 2.92
C ARG A 75 8.20 -2.69 1.46
N ASN A 76 9.28 -1.96 1.18
CA ASN A 76 9.93 -1.91 -0.14
C ASN A 76 8.96 -1.53 -1.27
N PHE A 77 8.05 -0.59 -1.00
CA PHE A 77 7.11 -0.07 -1.98
C PHE A 77 7.66 1.18 -2.66
N LYS A 78 7.09 1.52 -3.82
CA LYS A 78 7.40 2.76 -4.55
C LYS A 78 6.43 3.86 -4.09
N LEU A 79 6.97 5.00 -3.68
CA LEU A 79 6.20 6.22 -3.43
C LEU A 79 6.10 7.05 -4.71
N THR A 80 4.90 7.56 -5.02
CA THR A 80 4.64 8.40 -6.19
C THR A 80 3.68 9.52 -5.82
N THR A 81 3.91 10.71 -6.35
CA THR A 81 2.97 11.85 -6.28
C THR A 81 2.14 11.89 -7.56
N PHE A 82 0.85 12.19 -7.45
CA PHE A 82 -0.05 12.42 -8.59
C PHE A 82 -0.07 13.88 -8.99
#